data_AF-A0A318PLD3-F1
#
_entry.id   AF-A0A318PLD3-F1
#
_cell.length_a   1.000
_cell.length_b   1.000
_cell.length_c   1.000
_cell.angle_alpha   90.00
_cell.angle_beta   90.00
_cell.angle_gamma   90.00
#
_symmetry.space_group_name_H-M   'P 1'
#
loop_
_entity.id
_entity.type
_entity.pdbx_description
1 polymer ?
#
loop_
_entity_poly.entity_id
_entity_poly.type
_entity_poly.pdbx_seq_one_letter_code
_entity_poly.pdbx_strand_id
1 'polypeptide(L)'
;MTAISDDDVHNALAELIRIEPDTDSVETIEAYRDHIMQYREEETSAMAVLRGYARQFAGDIVALRERYYALSGDRRYRQETTGKDLGVVTAALKDAWSVVPGWQN
;
A
#
# COMPACT_ATOMS: atom_id res chain seq x y z
N MET A 1 12.36 -18.77 -5.19
CA MET A 1 11.56 -17.65 -4.62
C MET A 1 10.10 -17.99 -4.85
N THR A 2 9.30 -18.04 -3.79
CA THR A 2 7.84 -18.22 -3.89
C THR A 2 7.22 -16.96 -4.46
N ALA A 3 6.25 -17.09 -5.36
CA ALA A 3 5.49 -15.94 -5.85
C ALA A 3 4.65 -15.35 -4.70
N ILE A 4 4.74 -14.03 -4.51
CA ILE A 4 3.87 -13.26 -3.61
C ILE A 4 2.45 -13.35 -4.16
N SER A 5 1.54 -13.85 -3.34
CA SER A 5 0.13 -14.04 -3.69
C SER A 5 -0.68 -12.75 -3.53
N ASP A 6 -1.90 -12.75 -4.08
CA ASP A 6 -2.84 -11.65 -3.83
C ASP A 6 -3.14 -11.53 -2.33
N ASP A 7 -3.22 -12.64 -1.57
CA ASP A 7 -3.48 -12.60 -0.13
C ASP A 7 -2.32 -11.93 0.65
N ASP A 8 -1.07 -12.18 0.26
CA ASP A 8 0.09 -11.50 0.86
C ASP A 8 0.01 -9.98 0.65
N VAL A 9 -0.45 -9.54 -0.52
CA VAL A 9 -0.68 -8.13 -0.82
C VAL A 9 -1.80 -7.55 0.02
N HIS A 10 -2.92 -8.26 0.18
CA HIS A 10 -4.03 -7.79 1.02
C HIS A 10 -3.62 -7.70 2.49
N ASN A 11 -2.84 -8.65 3.00
CA ASN A 11 -2.31 -8.61 4.36
C ASN A 11 -1.35 -7.41 4.55
N ALA A 12 -0.47 -7.16 3.59
CA ALA A 12 0.42 -5.99 3.63
C ALA A 12 -0.35 -4.67 3.59
N LEU A 13 -1.40 -4.56 2.77
CA LEU A 13 -2.25 -3.37 2.71
C LEU A 13 -3.05 -3.18 4.01
N ALA A 14 -3.60 -4.25 4.58
CA ALA A 14 -4.29 -4.22 5.86
C ALA A 14 -3.36 -3.76 6.99
N GLU A 15 -2.10 -4.20 6.98
CA GLU A 15 -1.09 -3.76 7.95
C GLU A 15 -0.80 -2.26 7.83
N LEU A 16 -0.64 -1.74 6.60
CA LEU A 16 -0.44 -0.31 6.36
C LEU A 16 -1.65 0.53 6.81
N ILE A 17 -2.87 0.05 6.58
CA ILE A 17 -4.09 0.71 7.10
C ILE A 17 -4.09 0.70 8.63
N ARG A 18 -3.75 -0.44 9.25
CA ARG A 18 -3.76 -0.62 10.71
C ARG A 18 -2.79 0.31 11.43
N ILE A 19 -1.62 0.58 10.84
CA ILE A 19 -0.61 1.47 11.44
C ILE A 19 -0.88 2.95 11.13
N GLU A 20 -1.76 3.27 10.18
CA GLU A 20 -2.10 4.65 9.86
C GLU A 20 -2.92 5.27 11.01
N PRO A 21 -2.42 6.34 11.66
CA PRO A 21 -3.11 6.95 12.79
C PRO A 21 -4.44 7.55 12.36
N ASP A 22 -5.44 7.56 13.25
CA ASP A 22 -6.70 8.24 12.98
C ASP A 22 -6.47 9.71 12.73
N THR A 23 -7.01 10.23 11.63
CA THR A 23 -6.79 11.61 11.18
C THR A 23 -7.22 12.64 12.24
N ASP A 24 -8.20 12.27 13.09
CA ASP A 24 -8.69 13.11 14.18
C ASP A 24 -7.82 13.03 15.45
N SER A 25 -6.87 12.09 15.50
CA SER A 25 -5.97 11.84 16.65
C SER A 25 -4.60 12.50 16.51
N VAL A 26 -4.26 13.03 15.32
CA VAL A 26 -2.95 13.60 15.02
C VAL A 26 -3.08 15.04 14.54
N GLU A 27 -2.70 15.97 15.41
CA GLU A 27 -2.84 17.42 15.17
C GLU A 27 -1.65 18.03 14.39
N THR A 28 -0.50 17.34 14.33
CA THR A 28 0.72 17.85 13.68
C THR A 28 1.45 16.79 12.85
N ILE A 29 2.22 17.25 11.86
CA ILE A 29 3.11 16.39 11.04
C ILE A 29 4.17 15.69 11.90
N GLU A 30 4.63 16.33 12.98
CA GLU A 30 5.62 15.76 13.90
C GLU A 30 5.01 14.59 14.68
N ALA A 31 3.80 14.74 15.21
CA ALA A 31 3.08 13.65 15.88
C ALA A 31 2.77 12.49 14.92
N TYR A 32 2.46 12.79 13.65
CA TYR A 32 2.32 11.77 12.62
C TYR A 32 3.61 10.97 12.42
N ARG A 33 4.74 11.67 12.28
CA ARG A 33 6.06 11.03 12.09
C ARG A 33 6.46 10.20 13.29
N ASP A 34 6.26 10.70 14.50
CA ASP A 34 6.59 9.97 15.72
C ASP A 34 5.74 8.70 15.87
N HIS A 35 4.47 8.74 15.46
CA HIS A 35 3.61 7.57 15.41
C HIS A 35 4.11 6.55 14.38
N ILE A 36 4.34 6.95 13.12
CA ILE A 36 4.82 6.04 12.07
C ILE A 36 6.19 5.46 12.41
N MET A 37 7.06 6.23 13.07
CA MET A 37 8.38 5.75 13.52
C MET A 37 8.30 4.55 14.48
N GLN A 38 7.20 4.40 15.24
CA GLN A 38 6.98 3.24 16.11
C GLN A 38 6.69 1.96 15.30
N TYR A 39 6.19 2.08 14.07
CA TYR A 39 5.79 0.99 13.19
C TYR A 39 6.72 0.84 11.97
N ARG A 40 7.94 1.35 12.07
CA ARG A 40 8.87 1.42 10.94
C ARG A 40 9.21 0.04 10.35
N GLU A 41 9.32 -0.99 11.19
CA GLU A 41 9.64 -2.34 10.74
C GLU A 41 8.47 -2.98 10.00
N GLU A 42 7.25 -2.79 10.51
CA GLU A 42 5.99 -3.23 9.92
C GLU A 42 5.75 -2.54 8.58
N GLU A 43 5.88 -1.21 8.53
CA GLU A 43 5.79 -0.42 7.29
C GLU A 43 6.80 -0.90 6.26
N THR A 44 8.07 -1.06 6.66
CA THR A 44 9.14 -1.52 5.77
C THR A 44 8.84 -2.90 5.20
N SER A 45 8.36 -3.82 6.05
CA SER A 45 8.03 -5.19 5.67
C SER A 45 6.85 -5.24 4.70
N ALA A 46 5.77 -4.52 5.00
CA ALA A 46 4.60 -4.42 4.12
C ALA A 46 4.98 -3.82 2.76
N MET A 47 5.74 -2.72 2.75
CA MET A 47 6.20 -2.08 1.51
C MET A 47 7.14 -2.99 0.70
N ALA A 48 7.93 -3.85 1.35
CA ALA A 48 8.76 -4.84 0.66
C ALA A 48 7.91 -5.88 -0.08
N VAL A 49 6.80 -6.33 0.52
CA VAL A 49 5.83 -7.24 -0.14
C VAL A 49 5.21 -6.55 -1.35
N LEU A 50 4.73 -5.31 -1.22
CA LEU A 50 4.11 -4.58 -2.34
C LEU A 50 5.10 -4.36 -3.51
N ARG A 51 6.35 -3.99 -3.21
CA ARG A 51 7.42 -3.84 -4.21
C ARG A 51 7.77 -5.17 -4.87
N GLY A 52 7.82 -6.25 -4.08
CA GLY A 52 8.05 -7.60 -4.58
C GLY A 52 6.96 -8.05 -5.54
N TYR A 53 5.70 -7.80 -5.20
CA TYR A 53 4.55 -8.11 -6.05
C TYR A 53 4.63 -7.36 -7.38
N ALA A 54 4.87 -6.04 -7.34
CA ALA A 54 5.01 -5.22 -8.55
C ALA A 54 6.10 -5.72 -9.50
N ARG A 55 7.25 -6.14 -8.94
CA ARG A 55 8.37 -6.67 -9.73
C ARG A 55 8.04 -7.95 -10.48
N GLN A 56 7.06 -8.74 -10.04
CA GLN A 56 6.61 -9.92 -10.79
C GLN A 56 5.99 -9.53 -12.13
N PHE A 57 5.48 -8.32 -12.25
CA PHE A 57 4.86 -7.77 -13.46
C PHE A 57 5.75 -6.77 -14.19
N ALA A 58 7.06 -6.68 -13.86
CA ALA A 58 7.97 -5.73 -14.51
C ALA A 58 8.09 -5.92 -16.04
N GLY A 59 7.78 -7.12 -16.55
CA GLY A 59 7.70 -7.41 -17.98
C GLY A 59 6.33 -7.16 -18.63
N ASP A 60 5.29 -6.86 -17.84
CA ASP A 60 3.93 -6.65 -18.31
C ASP A 60 3.27 -5.50 -17.54
N ILE A 61 3.50 -4.28 -18.04
CA ILE A 61 2.99 -3.06 -17.40
C ILE A 61 1.46 -2.94 -17.47
N VAL A 62 0.83 -3.57 -18.47
CA VAL A 62 -0.64 -3.56 -18.60
C VAL A 62 -1.24 -4.40 -17.48
N ALA A 63 -0.72 -5.61 -17.27
CA ALA A 63 -1.12 -6.46 -16.15
C ALA A 63 -0.90 -5.77 -14.80
N LEU A 64 0.23 -5.07 -14.61
CA LEU A 64 0.46 -4.31 -13.37
C LEU A 64 -0.61 -3.23 -13.16
N ARG A 65 -0.98 -2.47 -14.21
CA ARG A 65 -2.05 -1.46 -14.11
C ARG A 65 -3.41 -2.07 -13.78
N GLU A 66 -3.76 -3.19 -14.40
CA GLU A 66 -5.00 -3.89 -14.07
C GLU A 66 -5.04 -4.30 -12.59
N ARG A 67 -3.93 -4.81 -12.05
CA ARG A 67 -3.79 -5.14 -10.63
C ARG A 67 -3.91 -3.92 -9.73
N TYR A 68 -3.32 -2.79 -10.11
CA TYR A 68 -3.46 -1.53 -9.38
C TYR A 68 -4.94 -1.16 -9.24
N TYR A 69 -5.68 -1.16 -10.35
CA TYR A 69 -7.09 -0.79 -10.37
C TYR A 69 -7.97 -1.81 -9.64
N ALA A 70 -7.63 -3.09 -9.67
CA ALA A 70 -8.32 -4.11 -8.89
C ALA A 70 -8.14 -3.89 -7.38
N LEU A 71 -6.90 -3.65 -6.92
CA LEU A 71 -6.58 -3.47 -5.50
C LEU A 71 -7.11 -2.14 -4.94
N SER A 72 -6.87 -1.02 -5.64
CA SER A 72 -7.46 0.29 -5.27
C SER A 72 -8.97 0.32 -5.48
N GLY A 73 -9.49 -0.60 -6.31
CA GLY A 73 -10.91 -0.81 -6.54
C GLY A 73 -11.60 -1.64 -5.46
N ASP A 74 -10.84 -2.34 -4.62
CA ASP A 74 -11.38 -3.40 -3.77
C ASP A 74 -12.35 -2.85 -2.72
N ARG A 75 -13.50 -3.51 -2.60
CA ARG A 75 -14.57 -3.13 -1.69
C ARG A 75 -14.15 -3.23 -0.22
N ARG A 76 -13.16 -4.08 0.10
CA ARG A 76 -12.58 -4.22 1.45
C ARG A 76 -12.05 -2.90 2.00
N TYR A 77 -11.50 -2.05 1.15
CA TYR A 77 -10.92 -0.74 1.56
C TYR A 77 -11.91 0.43 1.42
N ARG A 78 -13.17 0.14 1.08
CA ARG A 78 -14.21 1.16 0.86
C ARG A 78 -15.30 1.16 1.94
N GLN A 79 -15.32 0.20 2.85
CA GLN A 79 -16.48 -0.04 3.72
C GLN A 79 -16.46 0.68 5.08
N GLU A 80 -15.39 1.35 5.48
CA GLU A 80 -15.38 2.13 6.73
C GLU A 80 -15.37 3.65 6.46
N THR A 81 -16.03 4.38 7.37
CA THR A 81 -16.69 5.68 7.25
C THR A 81 -15.87 6.90 6.82
N THR A 82 -14.61 6.75 6.42
CA THR A 82 -13.80 7.84 5.87
C THR A 82 -12.98 7.29 4.70
N GLY A 83 -12.88 8.01 3.58
CA GLY A 83 -12.05 7.61 2.44
C GLY A 83 -10.54 7.50 2.72
N LYS A 84 -10.14 7.44 4.00
CA LYS A 84 -8.80 7.32 4.55
C LYS A 84 -8.15 6.01 4.11
N ASP A 85 -8.78 4.86 4.34
CA ASP A 85 -8.18 3.55 4.04
C ASP A 85 -7.88 3.40 2.54
N LEU A 86 -8.82 3.81 1.70
CA LEU A 86 -8.63 3.87 0.27
C LEU A 86 -7.48 4.82 -0.11
N GLY A 87 -7.35 5.96 0.59
CA GLY A 87 -6.23 6.87 0.47
C GLY A 87 -4.89 6.21 0.77
N VAL A 88 -4.78 5.49 1.89
CA VAL A 88 -3.59 4.74 2.32
C VAL A 88 -3.23 3.69 1.27
N VAL A 89 -4.19 2.85 0.85
CA VAL A 89 -3.96 1.81 -0.16
C VAL A 89 -3.45 2.43 -1.46
N THR A 90 -4.11 3.48 -1.95
CA THR A 90 -3.76 4.12 -3.22
C THR A 90 -2.37 4.75 -3.15
N ALA A 91 -2.02 5.40 -2.04
CA ALA A 91 -0.70 5.98 -1.82
C ALA A 91 0.40 4.91 -1.74
N ALA A 92 0.18 3.86 -0.92
CA ALA A 92 1.13 2.77 -0.75
C ALA A 92 1.43 2.04 -2.06
N LEU A 93 0.40 1.72 -2.85
CA LEU A 93 0.57 1.08 -4.16
C LEU A 93 1.35 1.99 -5.13
N LYS A 94 1.01 3.29 -5.19
CA LYS A 94 1.73 4.25 -6.04
C LYS A 94 3.22 4.35 -5.68
N ASP A 95 3.53 4.46 -4.39
CA ASP A 95 4.91 4.55 -3.92
C ASP A 95 5.67 3.24 -4.20
N ALA A 96 5.10 2.10 -3.78
CA ALA A 96 5.73 0.80 -3.95
C ALA A 96 6.02 0.49 -5.42
N TRP A 97 5.15 0.90 -6.34
CA TRP A 97 5.23 0.50 -7.75
C TRP A 97 5.98 1.52 -8.62
N SER A 98 6.31 2.70 -8.06
CA SER A 98 7.14 3.72 -8.71
C SER A 98 8.50 3.21 -9.19
N VAL A 99 9.01 2.15 -8.59
CA VAL A 99 10.28 1.52 -8.95
C VAL A 99 10.20 0.65 -10.21
N VAL A 100 9.00 0.35 -10.72
CA VAL A 100 8.82 -0.45 -11.94
C VAL A 100 8.90 0.46 -13.17
N PRO A 101 9.81 0.18 -14.13
CA PRO A 101 9.89 0.97 -15.37
C PRO A 101 8.55 1.01 -16.11
N GLY A 102 8.13 2.22 -16.52
CA GLY A 102 6.86 2.42 -17.25
C GLY A 102 5.62 2.61 -16.37
N TRP A 103 5.74 2.54 -15.04
CA TRP A 103 4.63 2.80 -14.12
C TRP A 103 4.09 4.23 -14.21
N GLN A 104 4.99 5.23 -14.20
CA GLN A 104 4.64 6.65 -14.19
C GLN A 104 4.36 7.27 -15.58
N ASN A 105 4.53 6.50 -16.66
CA ASN A 105 4.43 7.01 -18.06
C ASN A 105 3.03 6.89 -18.66
#